data_AF-A0A9E1GNP8-F1
#
_entry.id   AF-A0A9E1GNP8-F1
#
_cell.length_a   1.000
_cell.length_b   1.000
_cell.length_c   1.000
_cell.angle_alpha   90.00
_cell.angle_beta   90.00
_cell.angle_gamma   90.00
#
_symmetry.space_group_name_H-M   'P 1'
#
loop_
_entity.id
_entity.type
_entity.pdbx_description
1 polymer ?
#
loop_
_entity_poly.entity_id
_entity_poly.type
_entity_poly.pdbx_seq_one_letter_code
_entity_poly.pdbx_strand_id
1 'polypeptide(L)'
;MIPALLLYMLLFPKKVLADSLAGLDLWFHTVLPSLLPFMILSNVLIGANVVSQLMRPFSGFFRHVLGLSPEGGYAWLLGLFCGFPMGARLTGDMYRQHRISREEAGYLLTFANQSSPMFLSTYVVLHGLGDSTMTLPVFVIFYASAFLTSLVFRIRSRRFGLPPSKPKKEVPEQTSYGNLLDTSIMNGFEIITRLGGYIILFSILAGIVLQLPAPLHTAAPFLSGLTEITTGIHTISGTTLPLQVKFTAIVCCTAFGGFSTVAQTSCMLNGTGLSIFTYLKGKLVNAAVAGLLCLFVFVVFI
;
A
#
# COMPACT_ATOMS: atom_id res chain seq x y z
N MET A 1 -7.43 24.44 -1.27
CA MET A 1 -6.98 23.42 -0.28
C MET A 1 -5.82 23.93 0.58
N ILE A 2 -4.66 24.26 0.00
CA ILE A 2 -3.48 24.70 0.78
C ILE A 2 -3.75 25.90 1.70
N PRO A 3 -4.40 27.00 1.25
CA PRO A 3 -4.67 28.14 2.13
C PRO A 3 -5.63 27.80 3.30
N ALA A 4 -6.59 26.92 3.07
CA ALA A 4 -7.53 26.48 4.10
C ALA A 4 -6.84 25.58 5.15
N LEU A 5 -5.92 24.71 4.71
CA LEU A 5 -5.10 23.90 5.61
C LEU A 5 -4.20 24.80 6.47
N LEU A 6 -3.53 25.78 5.86
CA LEU A 6 -2.71 26.75 6.59
C LEU A 6 -3.54 27.55 7.60
N LEU A 7 -4.72 28.02 7.21
CA LEU A 7 -5.61 28.73 8.12
C LEU A 7 -6.03 27.84 9.31
N TYR A 8 -6.38 26.57 9.07
CA TYR A 8 -6.69 25.63 10.15
C TYR A 8 -5.49 25.40 11.08
N MET A 9 -4.27 25.28 10.53
CA MET A 9 -3.04 25.15 11.32
C MET A 9 -2.82 26.34 12.25
N LEU A 10 -3.13 27.55 11.80
CA LEU A 10 -3.02 28.78 12.59
C LEU A 10 -4.13 28.91 13.65
N LEU A 11 -5.35 28.48 13.34
CA LEU A 11 -6.50 28.59 14.24
C LEU A 11 -6.54 27.51 15.33
N PHE A 12 -6.02 26.30 15.05
CA PHE A 12 -6.09 25.15 15.96
C PHE A 12 -4.73 24.46 16.20
N PRO A 13 -3.69 25.19 16.65
CA PRO A 13 -2.32 24.67 16.73
C PRO A 13 -2.18 23.45 17.64
N LYS A 14 -2.94 23.38 18.75
CA LYS A 14 -2.90 22.23 19.67
C LYS A 14 -3.40 20.93 19.01
N LYS A 15 -4.46 21.02 18.19
CA LYS A 15 -5.01 19.86 17.50
C LYS A 15 -4.08 19.39 16.39
N VAL A 16 -3.59 20.34 15.60
CA VAL A 16 -2.61 20.08 14.52
C VAL A 16 -1.36 19.42 15.08
N LEU A 17 -0.85 19.89 16.21
CA LEU A 17 0.29 19.26 16.87
C LEU A 17 -0.02 17.81 17.27
N ALA A 18 -1.16 17.55 17.92
CA ALA A 18 -1.55 16.20 18.30
C ALA A 18 -1.69 15.26 17.09
N ASP A 19 -2.37 15.70 16.02
CA ASP A 19 -2.55 14.91 14.79
C ASP A 19 -1.21 14.67 14.08
N SER A 20 -0.31 15.67 14.10
CA SER A 20 1.03 15.54 13.52
C SER A 20 1.93 14.59 14.30
N LEU A 21 1.84 14.58 15.63
CA LEU A 21 2.58 13.66 16.50
C LEU A 21 2.09 12.22 16.29
N ALA A 22 0.78 12.00 16.17
CA ALA A 22 0.23 10.69 15.85
C ALA A 22 0.78 10.15 14.51
N GLY A 23 0.82 11.00 13.48
CA GLY A 23 1.42 10.63 12.19
C GLY A 23 2.93 10.40 12.26
N LEU A 24 3.64 11.18 13.08
CA LEU A 24 5.08 11.04 13.29
C LEU A 24 5.41 9.73 14.01
N ASP A 25 4.66 9.37 15.05
CA ASP A 25 4.84 8.14 15.82
C ASP A 25 4.63 6.91 14.93
N LEU A 26 3.57 6.92 14.10
CA LEU A 26 3.35 5.88 13.09
C LEU A 26 4.54 5.77 12.14
N TRP A 27 5.03 6.89 11.62
CA TRP A 27 6.14 6.86 10.68
C TRP A 27 7.43 6.35 11.34
N PHE A 28 7.77 6.86 12.52
CA PHE A 28 9.04 6.60 13.17
C PHE A 28 9.11 5.20 13.81
N HIS A 29 8.06 4.77 14.52
CA HIS A 29 8.08 3.50 15.24
C HIS A 29 7.68 2.30 14.38
N THR A 30 6.89 2.52 13.31
CA THR A 30 6.38 1.43 12.48
C THR A 30 6.99 1.45 11.09
N VAL A 31 6.81 2.55 10.34
CA VAL A 31 7.13 2.57 8.90
C VAL A 31 8.64 2.57 8.66
N LEU A 32 9.38 3.43 9.38
CA LEU A 32 10.83 3.57 9.26
C LEU A 32 11.58 2.25 9.48
N PRO A 33 11.45 1.56 10.63
CA PRO A 33 12.18 0.31 10.88
C PRO A 33 11.70 -0.85 10.00
N SER A 34 10.42 -0.87 9.62
CA SER A 34 9.87 -1.98 8.83
C SER A 34 10.11 -1.87 7.34
N LEU A 35 10.25 -0.67 6.75
CA LEU A 35 10.41 -0.52 5.30
C LEU A 35 11.83 -0.15 4.88
N LEU A 36 12.58 0.63 5.67
CA LEU A 36 13.90 1.12 5.27
C LEU A 36 14.87 -0.02 4.92
N PRO A 37 15.03 -1.09 5.74
CA PRO A 37 15.96 -2.16 5.42
C PRO A 37 15.61 -2.84 4.09
N PHE A 38 14.31 -3.07 3.83
CA PHE A 38 13.85 -3.68 2.58
C PHE A 38 14.01 -2.75 1.38
N MET A 39 13.83 -1.45 1.54
CA MET A 39 14.09 -0.47 0.48
C MET A 39 15.56 -0.50 0.05
N ILE A 40 16.48 -0.54 1.03
CA ILE A 40 17.92 -0.60 0.77
C ILE A 40 18.28 -1.91 0.07
N LEU A 41 17.87 -3.04 0.64
CA LEU A 41 18.17 -4.37 0.06
C LEU A 41 17.55 -4.53 -1.33
N SER A 42 16.32 -4.08 -1.55
CA SER A 42 15.68 -4.17 -2.85
C SER A 42 16.38 -3.33 -3.90
N ASN A 43 16.81 -2.10 -3.56
CA ASN A 43 17.62 -1.27 -4.45
C ASN A 43 18.93 -1.98 -4.86
N VAL A 44 19.62 -2.61 -3.89
CA VAL A 44 20.85 -3.38 -4.16
C VAL A 44 20.55 -4.58 -5.07
N LEU A 45 19.51 -5.36 -4.80
CA LEU A 45 19.16 -6.55 -5.60
C LEU A 45 18.75 -6.19 -7.03
N ILE A 46 18.00 -5.10 -7.20
CA ILE A 46 17.58 -4.58 -8.50
C ILE A 46 18.81 -4.07 -9.27
N GLY A 47 19.68 -3.29 -8.61
CA GLY A 47 20.92 -2.76 -9.18
C GLY A 47 21.91 -3.86 -9.59
N ALA A 48 22.04 -4.91 -8.77
CA ALA A 48 22.87 -6.08 -9.05
C ALA A 48 22.26 -7.05 -10.08
N ASN A 49 21.04 -6.81 -10.55
CA ASN A 49 20.34 -7.61 -11.55
C ASN A 49 20.15 -9.11 -11.17
N VAL A 50 20.06 -9.40 -9.87
CA VAL A 50 19.89 -10.77 -9.35
C VAL A 50 18.42 -11.18 -9.15
N VAL A 51 17.48 -10.24 -9.25
CA VAL A 51 16.04 -10.48 -9.03
C VAL A 51 15.50 -11.61 -9.91
N SER A 52 15.84 -11.60 -11.20
CA SER A 52 15.36 -12.63 -12.14
C SER A 52 15.89 -14.01 -11.78
N GLN A 53 17.14 -14.11 -11.33
CA GLN A 53 17.75 -15.37 -10.89
C GLN A 53 17.08 -15.90 -9.63
N LEU A 54 16.81 -15.02 -8.66
CA LEU A 54 16.14 -15.35 -7.41
C LEU A 54 14.70 -15.85 -7.63
N MET A 55 13.98 -15.26 -8.59
CA MET A 55 12.57 -15.59 -8.86
C MET A 55 12.35 -16.72 -9.86
N ARG A 56 13.37 -17.12 -10.63
CA ARG A 56 13.29 -18.22 -11.61
C ARG A 56 12.69 -19.52 -11.06
N PRO A 57 13.06 -20.02 -9.87
CA PRO A 57 12.49 -21.25 -9.31
C PRO A 57 10.97 -21.17 -9.12
N PHE A 58 10.44 -19.97 -8.86
CA PHE A 58 9.03 -19.70 -8.62
C PHE A 58 8.28 -19.21 -9.87
N SER A 59 8.96 -19.13 -11.02
CA SER A 59 8.39 -18.61 -12.26
C SER A 59 7.14 -19.36 -12.72
N GLY A 60 7.10 -20.68 -12.53
CA GLY A 60 5.92 -21.51 -12.82
C GLY A 60 4.70 -21.07 -12.02
N PHE A 61 4.86 -20.85 -10.71
CA PHE A 61 3.78 -20.37 -9.85
C PHE A 61 3.27 -19.00 -10.31
N PHE A 62 4.16 -18.02 -10.45
CA PHE A 62 3.78 -16.66 -10.81
C PHE A 62 3.10 -16.58 -12.18
N ARG A 63 3.59 -17.36 -13.16
CA ARG A 63 3.01 -17.38 -14.51
C ARG A 63 1.63 -18.03 -14.54
N HIS A 64 1.43 -19.17 -13.88
CA HIS A 64 0.16 -19.91 -13.96
C HIS A 64 -0.90 -19.36 -13.01
N VAL A 65 -0.51 -18.93 -11.81
CA VAL A 65 -1.45 -18.46 -10.77
C VAL A 65 -1.79 -16.99 -10.93
N LEU A 66 -0.79 -16.13 -11.16
CA LEU A 66 -0.98 -14.68 -11.21
C LEU A 66 -0.83 -14.09 -12.62
N GLY A 67 -0.22 -14.81 -13.58
CA GLY A 67 0.06 -14.30 -14.91
C GLY A 67 1.19 -13.27 -14.96
N LEU A 68 2.17 -13.39 -14.06
CA LEU A 68 3.28 -12.44 -13.91
C LEU A 68 4.60 -13.01 -14.46
N SER A 69 5.49 -12.12 -14.91
CA SER A 69 6.91 -12.40 -15.12
C SER A 69 7.62 -12.65 -13.78
N PRO A 70 8.83 -13.24 -13.76
CA PRO A 70 9.63 -13.35 -12.54
C PRO A 70 9.84 -11.99 -11.84
N GLU A 71 10.06 -10.94 -12.61
CA GLU A 71 10.27 -9.57 -12.14
C GLU A 71 8.97 -8.97 -11.56
N GLY A 72 7.84 -9.23 -12.20
CA GLY A 72 6.52 -8.88 -11.66
C GLY A 72 6.19 -9.67 -10.39
N GLY A 73 6.57 -10.95 -10.33
CA GLY A 73 6.45 -11.79 -9.14
C GLY A 73 7.23 -11.23 -7.95
N TYR A 74 8.45 -10.73 -8.18
CA TYR A 74 9.23 -10.03 -7.16
C TYR A 74 8.52 -8.77 -6.63
N ALA A 75 8.02 -7.93 -7.54
CA ALA A 75 7.31 -6.71 -7.17
C ALA A 75 6.03 -7.03 -6.36
N TRP A 76 5.30 -8.08 -6.73
CA TRP A 76 4.14 -8.55 -5.98
C TRP A 76 4.51 -9.11 -4.61
N LEU A 77 5.54 -9.94 -4.53
CA LEU A 77 5.97 -10.58 -3.27
C LEU A 77 6.42 -9.55 -2.24
N LEU A 78 7.28 -8.61 -2.63
CA LEU A 78 7.70 -7.55 -1.73
C LEU A 78 6.58 -6.53 -1.49
N GLY A 79 5.70 -6.29 -2.45
CA GLY A 79 4.48 -5.51 -2.23
C GLY A 79 3.56 -6.14 -1.17
N LEU A 80 3.49 -7.47 -1.12
CA LEU A 80 2.74 -8.22 -0.10
C LEU A 80 3.38 -8.07 1.28
N PHE A 81 4.68 -8.30 1.40
CA PHE A 81 5.37 -8.29 2.69
C PHE A 81 5.63 -6.90 3.24
N CYS A 82 6.04 -5.96 2.39
CA CYS A 82 6.38 -4.59 2.78
C CYS A 82 5.18 -3.66 2.70
N GLY A 83 4.13 -4.05 1.98
CA GLY A 83 2.91 -3.26 1.87
C GLY A 83 3.06 -2.01 0.99
N PHE A 84 2.19 -1.02 1.20
CA PHE A 84 2.22 0.23 0.44
C PHE A 84 3.25 1.24 0.99
N PRO A 85 3.80 2.10 0.11
CA PRO A 85 3.64 2.10 -1.34
C PRO A 85 4.70 1.23 -2.05
N MET A 86 5.34 0.29 -1.36
CA MET A 86 6.45 -0.49 -1.90
C MET A 86 6.05 -1.31 -3.13
N GLY A 87 4.86 -1.92 -3.13
CA GLY A 87 4.37 -2.64 -4.32
C GLY A 87 4.30 -1.74 -5.56
N ALA A 88 3.82 -0.50 -5.41
CA ALA A 88 3.76 0.46 -6.50
C ALA A 88 5.13 0.98 -6.92
N ARG A 89 6.02 1.26 -5.96
CA ARG A 89 7.40 1.65 -6.23
C ARG A 89 8.14 0.61 -7.05
N LEU A 90 8.14 -0.64 -6.60
CA LEU A 90 8.84 -1.73 -7.28
C LEU A 90 8.26 -1.96 -8.68
N THR A 91 6.94 -1.88 -8.83
CA THR A 91 6.29 -1.93 -10.14
C THR A 91 6.79 -0.80 -11.04
N GLY A 92 6.87 0.43 -10.52
CA GLY A 92 7.41 1.59 -11.24
C GLY A 92 8.88 1.43 -11.62
N ASP A 93 9.72 0.93 -10.72
CA ASP A 93 11.16 0.74 -10.94
C ASP A 93 11.43 -0.36 -11.99
N MET A 94 10.73 -1.49 -11.89
CA MET A 94 10.82 -2.55 -12.91
C MET A 94 10.36 -2.05 -14.28
N TYR A 95 9.33 -1.20 -14.33
CA TYR A 95 8.86 -0.60 -15.56
C TYR A 95 9.86 0.42 -16.14
N ARG A 96 10.42 1.31 -15.31
CA ARG A 96 11.46 2.29 -15.73
C ARG A 96 12.69 1.60 -16.29
N GLN A 97 13.06 0.44 -15.73
CA GLN A 97 14.18 -0.37 -16.21
C GLN A 97 13.83 -1.29 -17.39
N HIS A 98 12.63 -1.15 -17.96
CA HIS A 98 12.13 -1.98 -19.07
C HIS A 98 12.15 -3.50 -18.79
N ARG A 99 12.08 -3.90 -17.51
CA ARG A 99 12.04 -5.30 -17.08
C ARG A 99 10.65 -5.91 -17.19
N ILE A 100 9.61 -5.08 -17.05
CA ILE A 100 8.21 -5.46 -17.22
C ILE A 100 7.53 -4.56 -18.25
N SER A 101 6.47 -5.08 -18.89
CA SER A 101 5.69 -4.30 -19.85
C SER A 101 4.80 -3.26 -19.17
N ARG A 102 4.33 -2.24 -19.91
CA ARG A 102 3.37 -1.25 -19.40
C ARG A 102 2.07 -1.89 -18.94
N GLU A 103 1.62 -2.91 -19.67
CA GLU A 103 0.39 -3.64 -19.34
C GLU A 103 0.56 -4.44 -18.05
N GLU A 104 1.70 -5.13 -17.89
CA GLU A 104 2.02 -5.88 -16.67
C GLU A 104 2.15 -4.96 -15.46
N ALA A 105 2.82 -3.82 -15.62
CA ALA A 105 2.90 -2.79 -14.60
C ALA A 105 1.50 -2.28 -14.22
N GLY A 106 0.66 -1.97 -15.20
CA GLY A 106 -0.72 -1.56 -14.96
C GLY A 106 -1.54 -2.62 -14.21
N TYR A 107 -1.34 -3.89 -14.53
CA TYR A 107 -1.97 -5.01 -13.83
C TYR A 107 -1.48 -5.15 -12.39
N LEU A 108 -0.17 -5.15 -12.15
CA LEU A 108 0.42 -5.19 -10.80
C LEU A 108 -0.10 -4.07 -9.91
N LEU A 109 -0.26 -2.84 -10.43
CA LEU A 109 -0.80 -1.72 -9.68
C LEU A 109 -2.20 -1.97 -9.11
N THR A 110 -2.97 -2.91 -9.68
CA THR A 110 -4.34 -3.19 -9.19
C THR A 110 -4.38 -4.02 -7.91
N PHE A 111 -3.33 -4.80 -7.60
CA PHE A 111 -3.37 -5.77 -6.49
C PHE A 111 -2.04 -5.97 -5.74
N ALA A 112 -0.90 -5.48 -6.23
CA ALA A 112 0.41 -5.66 -5.61
C ALA A 112 0.69 -4.69 -4.45
N ASN A 113 -0.09 -3.60 -4.34
CA ASN A 113 0.16 -2.53 -3.38
C ASN A 113 -0.82 -2.59 -2.19
N GLN A 114 -0.69 -3.62 -1.36
CA GLN A 114 -1.59 -3.92 -0.22
C GLN A 114 -0.99 -3.53 1.13
N SER A 115 -1.71 -3.72 2.23
CA SER A 115 -1.15 -3.56 3.58
C SER A 115 -0.26 -4.74 3.93
N SER A 116 0.81 -4.51 4.69
CA SER A 116 1.71 -5.57 5.13
C SER A 116 1.08 -6.45 6.22
N PRO A 117 1.54 -7.71 6.40
CA PRO A 117 1.12 -8.57 7.49
C PRO A 117 1.30 -7.89 8.87
N MET A 118 2.41 -7.17 9.05
CA MET A 118 2.69 -6.49 10.31
C MET A 118 1.70 -5.34 10.56
N PHE A 119 1.32 -4.59 9.53
CA PHE A 119 0.27 -3.58 9.64
C PHE A 119 -1.08 -4.20 10.04
N LEU A 120 -1.45 -5.33 9.43
CA LEU A 120 -2.70 -6.02 9.78
C LEU A 120 -2.69 -6.52 11.23
N SER A 121 -1.63 -7.20 11.66
CA SER A 121 -1.56 -7.71 13.04
C SER A 121 -1.57 -6.59 14.07
N THR A 122 -0.80 -5.52 13.86
CA THR A 122 -0.65 -4.45 14.85
C THR A 122 -1.80 -3.45 14.81
N TYR A 123 -2.09 -2.86 13.65
CA TYR A 123 -3.07 -1.78 13.58
C TYR A 123 -4.49 -2.29 13.44
N VAL A 124 -4.73 -3.29 12.59
CA VAL A 124 -6.10 -3.78 12.36
C VAL A 124 -6.55 -4.68 13.52
N VAL A 125 -5.77 -5.70 13.87
CA VAL A 125 -6.19 -6.68 14.87
C VAL A 125 -5.98 -6.13 16.29
N LEU A 126 -4.73 -5.82 16.67
CA LEU A 126 -4.41 -5.45 18.04
C LEU A 126 -5.02 -4.08 18.43
N HIS A 127 -4.79 -3.03 17.65
CA HIS A 127 -5.30 -1.69 17.98
C HIS A 127 -6.74 -1.44 17.51
N GLY A 128 -7.15 -2.04 16.38
CA GLY A 128 -8.46 -1.80 15.79
C GLY A 128 -9.57 -2.67 16.37
N LEU A 129 -9.35 -3.99 16.45
CA LEU A 129 -10.36 -4.93 16.93
C LEU A 129 -10.18 -5.28 18.41
N GLY A 130 -8.96 -5.23 18.94
CA GLY A 130 -8.65 -5.57 20.32
C GLY A 130 -8.79 -7.06 20.64
N ASP A 131 -8.94 -7.91 19.63
CA ASP A 131 -9.17 -9.35 19.76
C ASP A 131 -8.26 -10.15 18.83
N SER A 132 -7.26 -10.81 19.41
CA SER A 132 -6.29 -11.63 18.70
C SER A 132 -6.90 -12.83 17.97
N THR A 133 -8.09 -13.30 18.37
CA THR A 133 -8.78 -14.40 17.68
C THR A 133 -9.21 -14.00 16.26
N MET A 134 -9.35 -12.70 16.00
CA MET A 134 -9.71 -12.14 14.70
C MET A 134 -8.55 -12.09 13.70
N THR A 135 -7.32 -12.47 14.09
CA THR A 135 -6.14 -12.46 13.21
C THR A 135 -6.36 -13.28 11.95
N LEU A 136 -6.78 -14.55 12.11
CA LEU A 136 -6.96 -15.45 10.97
C LEU A 136 -8.09 -14.98 10.04
N PRO A 137 -9.30 -14.61 10.53
CA PRO A 137 -10.34 -14.01 9.69
C PRO A 137 -9.88 -12.79 8.90
N VAL A 138 -9.18 -11.84 9.55
CA VAL A 138 -8.69 -10.63 8.88
C VAL A 138 -7.71 -11.00 7.77
N PHE A 139 -6.74 -11.87 8.04
CA PHE A 139 -5.73 -12.26 7.05
C PHE A 139 -6.36 -12.98 5.85
N VAL A 140 -7.27 -13.94 6.12
CA VAL A 140 -7.95 -14.70 5.08
C VAL A 140 -8.77 -13.77 4.20
N ILE A 141 -9.64 -12.95 4.79
CA ILE A 141 -10.50 -12.02 4.02
C ILE A 141 -9.64 -11.03 3.23
N PHE A 142 -8.64 -10.43 3.87
CA PHE A 142 -7.84 -9.38 3.26
C PHE A 142 -7.01 -9.92 2.08
N TYR A 143 -6.26 -11.01 2.26
CA TYR A 143 -5.46 -11.56 1.17
C TYR A 143 -6.28 -12.31 0.13
N ALA A 144 -7.40 -12.93 0.51
CA ALA A 144 -8.34 -13.47 -0.47
C ALA A 144 -8.94 -12.36 -1.34
N SER A 145 -9.30 -11.21 -0.76
CA SER A 145 -9.81 -10.07 -1.53
C SER A 145 -8.78 -9.55 -2.55
N ALA A 146 -7.51 -9.46 -2.14
CA ALA A 146 -6.41 -9.06 -3.03
C ALA A 146 -6.21 -10.07 -4.17
N PHE A 147 -6.27 -11.37 -3.86
CA PHE A 147 -6.15 -12.43 -4.84
C PHE A 147 -7.34 -12.43 -5.82
N LEU A 148 -8.58 -12.35 -5.34
CA LEU A 148 -9.76 -12.25 -6.19
C LEU A 148 -9.74 -11.00 -7.07
N THR A 149 -9.28 -9.86 -6.54
CA THR A 149 -9.07 -8.64 -7.33
C THR A 149 -8.09 -8.88 -8.46
N SER A 150 -6.98 -9.59 -8.20
CA SER A 150 -6.04 -9.97 -9.26
C SER A 150 -6.74 -10.77 -10.37
N LEU A 151 -7.61 -11.73 -10.03
CA LEU A 151 -8.33 -12.53 -11.01
C LEU A 151 -9.31 -11.71 -11.85
N VAL A 152 -10.01 -10.73 -11.24
CA VAL A 152 -10.91 -9.81 -11.95
C VAL A 152 -10.16 -9.03 -13.02
N PHE A 153 -8.99 -8.47 -12.68
CA PHE A 153 -8.18 -7.72 -13.64
C PHE A 153 -7.38 -8.61 -14.60
N ARG A 154 -7.12 -9.88 -14.23
CA ARG A 154 -6.41 -10.86 -15.05
C ARG A 154 -7.13 -11.17 -16.36
N ILE A 155 -8.46 -11.18 -16.39
CA ILE A 155 -9.27 -11.47 -17.59
C ILE A 155 -9.00 -10.44 -18.70
N ARG A 156 -8.87 -9.17 -18.34
CA ARG A 156 -8.54 -8.07 -19.26
C ARG A 156 -7.06 -8.10 -19.70
N SER A 157 -6.22 -8.76 -18.90
CA SER A 157 -4.77 -8.90 -19.05
C SER A 157 -4.30 -10.15 -19.79
N ARG A 158 -5.19 -11.03 -20.26
CA ARG A 158 -4.85 -12.32 -20.94
C ARG A 158 -4.03 -12.18 -22.24
N ARG A 159 -3.55 -10.98 -22.58
CA ARG A 159 -2.67 -10.67 -23.73
C ARG A 159 -1.19 -10.54 -23.37
N PHE A 160 -0.75 -10.94 -22.17
CA PHE A 160 0.67 -10.93 -21.82
C PHE A 160 1.47 -11.96 -22.61
N GLY A 161 1.83 -11.59 -23.84
CA GLY A 161 3.00 -12.13 -24.50
C GLY A 161 4.22 -11.71 -23.70
N LEU A 162 5.10 -12.67 -23.41
CA LEU A 162 6.46 -12.38 -22.96
C LEU A 162 7.04 -11.29 -23.87
N PRO A 163 7.56 -10.17 -23.36
CA PRO A 163 8.43 -9.35 -24.16
C PRO A 163 9.58 -10.26 -24.63
N PRO A 164 10.00 -10.20 -25.91
CA PRO A 164 11.26 -10.82 -26.28
C PRO A 164 12.33 -10.27 -25.34
N SER A 165 13.17 -11.15 -24.80
CA SER A 165 14.41 -10.76 -24.15
C SER A 165 15.16 -9.86 -25.14
N LYS A 166 15.02 -8.54 -25.00
CA LYS A 166 15.91 -7.63 -25.69
C LYS A 166 17.29 -7.85 -25.06
N PRO A 167 18.35 -8.00 -25.87
CA PRO A 167 19.70 -8.11 -25.34
C PRO A 167 19.94 -6.88 -24.45
N LYS A 168 20.53 -7.15 -23.29
CA LYS A 168 20.93 -6.18 -22.28
C LYS A 168 21.49 -4.93 -22.97
N LYS A 169 20.93 -3.76 -22.71
CA LYS A 169 21.80 -2.57 -22.67
C LYS A 169 22.72 -2.82 -21.49
N GLU A 170 24.00 -3.08 -21.78
CA GLU A 170 25.05 -3.04 -20.80
C GLU A 170 24.89 -1.74 -20.01
N VAL A 171 24.48 -1.88 -18.75
CA VAL A 171 24.70 -0.81 -17.78
C VAL A 171 26.21 -0.66 -17.74
N PRO A 172 26.77 0.56 -17.88
CA PRO A 172 28.21 0.75 -17.86
C PRO A 172 28.80 0.01 -16.65
N GLU A 173 29.72 -0.92 -16.92
CA GLU A 173 30.58 -1.52 -15.91
C GLU A 173 31.38 -0.40 -15.25
N GLN A 174 30.85 0.21 -14.19
CA GLN A 174 31.57 0.98 -13.18
C GLN A 174 30.60 1.64 -12.19
N THR A 175 29.87 0.81 -11.45
CA THR A 175 29.49 1.22 -10.09
C THR A 175 30.13 0.21 -9.16
N SER A 176 31.21 0.63 -8.50
CA SER A 176 31.77 -0.09 -7.36
C SER A 176 30.63 -0.50 -6.43
N TYR A 177 30.62 -1.75 -5.94
CA TYR A 177 29.57 -2.24 -5.04
C TYR A 177 29.35 -1.31 -3.84
N GLY A 178 30.40 -0.59 -3.38
CA GLY A 178 30.28 0.47 -2.36
C GLY A 178 29.38 1.62 -2.82
N ASN A 179 29.59 2.15 -4.03
CA ASN A 179 28.76 3.20 -4.60
C ASN A 179 27.29 2.76 -4.78
N LEU A 180 27.04 1.48 -5.09
CA LEU A 180 25.69 0.93 -5.18
C LEU A 180 24.99 0.88 -3.82
N LEU A 181 25.69 0.46 -2.77
CA LEU A 181 25.13 0.41 -1.42
C LEU A 181 24.81 1.81 -0.92
N ASP A 182 25.76 2.76 -1.03
CA ASP A 182 25.57 4.14 -0.57
C ASP A 182 24.41 4.82 -1.31
N THR A 183 24.34 4.64 -2.64
CA THR A 183 23.21 5.13 -3.44
C THR A 183 21.89 4.48 -3.01
N SER A 184 21.90 3.18 -2.69
CA SER A 184 20.73 2.45 -2.23
C SER A 184 20.23 2.94 -0.87
N ILE A 185 21.16 3.24 0.04
CA ILE A 185 20.88 3.85 1.35
C ILE A 185 20.23 5.22 1.17
N MET A 186 20.85 6.11 0.38
CA MET A 186 20.32 7.44 0.14
C MET A 186 18.94 7.44 -0.51
N ASN A 187 18.75 6.61 -1.54
CA ASN A 187 17.43 6.44 -2.17
C ASN A 187 16.39 5.88 -1.20
N GLY A 188 16.80 5.00 -0.28
CA GLY A 188 15.94 4.47 0.79
C GLY A 188 15.46 5.58 1.73
N PHE A 189 16.37 6.42 2.21
CA PHE A 189 16.05 7.55 3.08
C PHE A 189 15.19 8.60 2.39
N GLU A 190 15.50 9.00 1.16
CA GLU A 190 14.69 9.98 0.40
C GLU A 190 13.23 9.52 0.30
N ILE A 191 13.02 8.26 -0.04
CA ILE A 191 11.68 7.72 -0.22
C ILE A 191 10.96 7.60 1.11
N ILE A 192 11.59 7.04 2.15
CA ILE A 192 10.90 6.87 3.43
C ILE A 192 10.58 8.21 4.11
N THR A 193 11.42 9.22 3.95
CA THR A 193 11.14 10.59 4.41
C THR A 193 9.93 11.19 3.68
N ARG A 194 9.82 11.00 2.35
CA ARG A 194 8.61 11.41 1.61
C ARG A 194 7.35 10.72 2.15
N LEU A 195 7.43 9.42 2.48
CA LEU A 195 6.30 8.70 3.08
C LEU A 195 5.88 9.32 4.41
N GLY A 196 6.86 9.64 5.27
CA GLY A 196 6.60 10.32 6.55
C GLY A 196 5.88 11.64 6.37
N GLY A 197 6.29 12.45 5.39
CA GLY A 197 5.61 13.70 5.05
C GLY A 197 4.14 13.51 4.66
N TYR A 198 3.84 12.50 3.84
CA TYR A 198 2.44 12.18 3.49
C TYR A 198 1.65 11.68 4.70
N ILE A 199 2.21 10.78 5.50
CA ILE A 199 1.53 10.24 6.69
C ILE A 199 1.15 11.38 7.65
N ILE A 200 2.10 12.27 7.97
CA ILE A 200 1.86 13.41 8.87
C ILE A 200 0.80 14.34 8.31
N LEU A 201 0.90 14.73 7.03
CA LEU A 201 -0.07 15.62 6.40
C LEU A 201 -1.48 15.01 6.40
N PHE A 202 -1.61 13.74 6.02
CA PHE A 202 -2.91 13.07 5.98
C PHE A 202 -3.47 12.78 7.38
N SER A 203 -2.63 12.64 8.40
CA SER A 203 -3.09 12.55 9.81
C SER A 203 -3.74 13.87 10.25
N ILE A 204 -3.14 15.01 9.92
CA ILE A 204 -3.75 16.35 10.16
C ILE A 204 -5.08 16.48 9.39
N LEU A 205 -5.12 16.05 8.13
CA LEU A 205 -6.37 16.07 7.35
C LEU A 205 -7.45 15.18 7.95
N ALA A 206 -7.09 14.00 8.47
CA ALA A 206 -8.01 13.12 9.17
C ALA A 206 -8.56 13.77 10.45
N GLY A 207 -7.71 14.47 11.22
CA GLY A 207 -8.14 15.25 12.39
C GLY A 207 -9.10 16.40 12.07
N ILE A 208 -8.97 17.03 10.90
CA ILE A 208 -9.95 18.00 10.38
C ILE A 208 -11.29 17.33 10.08
N VAL A 209 -11.26 16.16 9.42
CA VAL A 209 -12.47 15.40 9.08
C VAL A 209 -13.26 15.01 10.33
N LEU A 210 -12.59 14.69 11.43
CA LEU A 210 -13.22 14.38 12.72
C LEU A 210 -13.98 15.55 13.34
N GLN A 211 -13.73 16.79 12.88
CA GLN A 211 -14.38 18.00 13.38
C GLN A 211 -15.52 18.49 12.49
N LEU A 212 -15.94 17.69 11.51
CA LEU A 212 -17.08 18.04 10.67
C LEU A 212 -18.36 18.19 11.52
N PRO A 213 -19.16 19.25 11.27
CA PRO A 213 -20.38 19.51 12.02
C PRO A 213 -21.46 18.46 11.73
N ALA A 214 -22.49 18.41 12.58
CA ALA A 214 -23.68 17.59 12.32
C ALA A 214 -24.35 17.98 10.98
N PRO A 215 -24.89 17.02 10.21
CA PRO A 215 -25.02 15.59 10.52
C PRO A 215 -23.80 14.74 10.17
N LEU A 216 -22.75 15.32 9.57
CA LEU A 216 -21.57 14.58 9.07
C LEU A 216 -20.72 13.97 10.19
N HIS A 217 -20.91 14.41 11.44
CA HIS A 217 -20.17 13.90 12.60
C HIS A 217 -20.27 12.38 12.78
N THR A 218 -21.42 11.76 12.47
CA THR A 218 -21.58 10.30 12.57
C THR A 218 -20.81 9.54 11.49
N ALA A 219 -20.58 10.16 10.33
CA ALA A 219 -19.79 9.61 9.24
C ALA A 219 -18.29 9.90 9.40
N ALA A 220 -17.91 10.82 10.29
CA ALA A 220 -16.54 11.30 10.43
C ALA A 220 -15.49 10.21 10.68
N PRO A 221 -15.73 9.16 11.51
CA PRO A 221 -14.79 8.05 11.68
C PRO A 221 -14.53 7.25 10.39
N PHE A 222 -15.53 7.13 9.51
CA PHE A 222 -15.36 6.44 8.23
C PHE A 222 -14.61 7.32 7.22
N LEU A 223 -14.95 8.62 7.18
CA LEU A 223 -14.28 9.60 6.32
C LEU A 223 -12.81 9.80 6.72
N SER A 224 -12.50 9.74 8.01
CA SER A 224 -11.11 9.77 8.49
C SER A 224 -10.35 8.55 7.98
N GLY A 225 -10.94 7.34 8.01
CA GLY A 225 -10.34 6.13 7.44
C GLY A 225 -10.18 6.13 5.91
N LEU A 226 -11.04 6.84 5.18
CA LEU A 226 -10.82 7.12 3.76
C LEU A 226 -9.69 8.13 3.52
N THR A 227 -9.34 8.95 4.52
CA THR A 227 -8.27 9.93 4.42
C THR A 227 -6.92 9.30 4.79
N GLU A 228 -6.85 8.75 6.00
CA GLU A 228 -5.68 8.12 6.61
C GLU A 228 -6.14 6.90 7.42
N ILE A 229 -5.63 5.72 7.05
CA ILE A 229 -6.15 4.44 7.53
C ILE A 229 -5.97 4.29 9.04
N THR A 230 -4.82 4.67 9.61
CA THR A 230 -4.53 4.38 11.03
C THR A 230 -5.42 5.17 11.97
N THR A 231 -5.62 6.45 11.65
CA THR A 231 -6.57 7.35 12.33
C THR A 231 -7.99 6.84 12.16
N GLY A 232 -8.34 6.37 10.96
CA GLY A 232 -9.61 5.70 10.69
C GLY A 232 -9.86 4.49 11.56
N ILE A 233 -8.90 3.57 11.62
CA ILE A 233 -9.01 2.34 12.42
C ILE A 233 -9.25 2.69 13.88
N HIS A 234 -8.46 3.61 14.45
CA HIS A 234 -8.58 4.04 15.84
C HIS A 234 -9.94 4.73 16.13
N THR A 235 -10.44 5.53 15.19
CA THR A 235 -11.71 6.25 15.39
C THR A 235 -12.93 5.37 15.17
N ILE A 236 -12.89 4.44 14.21
CA ILE A 236 -13.94 3.44 13.97
C ILE A 236 -14.02 2.46 15.14
N SER A 237 -12.89 2.00 15.67
CA SER A 237 -12.86 1.05 16.79
C SER A 237 -13.51 1.60 18.05
N GLY A 238 -13.30 2.89 18.33
CA GLY A 238 -13.89 3.63 19.44
C GLY A 238 -15.39 3.94 19.32
N THR A 239 -16.03 3.63 18.19
CA THR A 239 -17.49 3.82 18.04
C THR A 239 -18.30 2.78 18.82
N THR A 240 -19.53 3.14 19.17
CA THR A 240 -20.53 2.26 19.81
C THR A 240 -21.25 1.35 18.80
N LEU A 241 -20.75 1.24 17.57
CA LEU A 241 -21.36 0.43 16.52
C LEU A 241 -21.17 -1.07 16.80
N PRO A 242 -22.08 -1.93 16.30
CA PRO A 242 -21.93 -3.38 16.38
C PRO A 242 -20.60 -3.85 15.79
N LEU A 243 -20.03 -4.92 16.36
CA LEU A 243 -18.75 -5.49 15.93
C LEU A 243 -18.70 -5.77 14.43
N GLN A 244 -19.80 -6.30 13.86
CA GLN A 244 -19.92 -6.58 12.42
C GLN A 244 -19.66 -5.34 11.56
N VAL A 245 -20.21 -4.19 11.96
CA VAL A 245 -20.05 -2.92 11.24
C VAL A 245 -18.62 -2.40 11.39
N LYS A 246 -18.08 -2.42 12.61
CA LYS A 246 -16.70 -1.98 12.89
C LYS A 246 -15.68 -2.82 12.11
N PHE A 247 -15.81 -4.14 12.17
CA PHE A 247 -14.95 -5.07 11.46
C PHE A 247 -15.00 -4.85 9.96
N THR A 248 -16.20 -4.81 9.37
CA THR A 248 -16.37 -4.63 7.92
C THR A 248 -15.78 -3.30 7.46
N ALA A 249 -16.04 -2.22 8.21
CA ALA A 249 -15.52 -0.90 7.89
C ALA A 249 -13.99 -0.82 7.98
N ILE A 250 -13.40 -1.37 9.04
CA ILE A 250 -11.94 -1.42 9.22
C ILE A 250 -11.28 -2.20 8.08
N VAL A 251 -11.82 -3.38 7.74
CA VAL A 251 -11.27 -4.21 6.64
C VAL A 251 -11.42 -3.51 5.29
N CYS A 252 -12.57 -2.89 5.00
CA CYS A 252 -12.78 -2.14 3.76
C CYS A 252 -11.86 -0.92 3.64
N CYS A 253 -11.72 -0.13 4.71
CA CYS A 253 -10.81 1.04 4.73
C CYS A 253 -9.36 0.60 4.52
N THR A 254 -8.95 -0.49 5.17
CA THR A 254 -7.60 -1.06 5.01
C THR A 254 -7.39 -1.59 3.59
N ALA A 255 -8.39 -2.23 2.99
CA ALA A 255 -8.31 -2.77 1.64
C ALA A 255 -8.23 -1.65 0.58
N PHE A 256 -8.93 -0.53 0.82
CA PHE A 256 -8.87 0.68 0.00
C PHE A 256 -7.51 1.39 0.13
N GLY A 257 -6.99 1.53 1.34
CA GLY A 257 -5.71 2.20 1.61
C GLY A 257 -5.84 3.70 1.96
N GLY A 258 -6.98 4.32 1.70
CA GLY A 258 -7.19 5.75 1.96
C GLY A 258 -6.45 6.66 0.96
N PHE A 259 -6.78 7.95 0.99
CA PHE A 259 -6.19 8.95 0.11
C PHE A 259 -4.70 9.18 0.39
N SER A 260 -4.26 8.95 1.63
CA SER A 260 -2.84 8.97 2.00
C SER A 260 -2.04 7.99 1.13
N THR A 261 -2.49 6.74 0.97
CA THR A 261 -1.76 5.76 0.15
C THR A 261 -1.87 6.04 -1.33
N VAL A 262 -2.97 6.66 -1.79
CA VAL A 262 -3.09 7.13 -3.17
C VAL A 262 -2.05 8.20 -3.48
N ALA A 263 -1.88 9.19 -2.58
CA ALA A 263 -0.88 10.25 -2.75
C ALA A 263 0.55 9.68 -2.71
N GLN A 264 0.84 8.81 -1.74
CA GLN A 264 2.13 8.11 -1.64
C GLN A 264 2.43 7.29 -2.91
N THR A 265 1.43 6.56 -3.43
CA THR A 265 1.55 5.78 -4.66
C THR A 265 1.77 6.68 -5.88
N SER A 266 1.03 7.78 -6.00
CA SER A 266 1.20 8.75 -7.08
C SER A 266 2.62 9.34 -7.09
N CYS A 267 3.19 9.59 -5.91
CA CYS A 267 4.57 10.03 -5.78
C CYS A 267 5.56 8.98 -6.31
N MET A 268 5.38 7.71 -5.95
CA MET A 268 6.25 6.62 -6.41
C MET A 268 6.16 6.37 -7.92
N LEU A 269 4.99 6.63 -8.52
CA LEU A 269 4.76 6.45 -9.96
C LEU A 269 5.13 7.67 -10.81
N ASN A 270 5.56 8.77 -10.20
CA ASN A 270 5.90 9.98 -10.94
C ASN A 270 6.99 9.69 -11.99
N GLY A 271 6.83 10.26 -13.19
CA GLY A 271 7.71 10.04 -14.34
C GLY A 271 7.57 8.69 -15.06
N THR A 272 6.73 7.76 -14.59
CA THR A 272 6.50 6.48 -15.30
C THR A 272 5.44 6.56 -16.39
N GLY A 273 4.52 7.53 -16.33
CA GLY A 273 3.34 7.53 -17.21
C GLY A 273 2.35 6.38 -16.94
N LEU A 274 2.52 5.64 -15.84
CA LEU A 274 1.52 4.70 -15.33
C LEU A 274 0.35 5.47 -14.71
N SER A 275 -0.86 4.95 -14.91
CA SER A 275 -2.08 5.65 -14.50
C SER A 275 -2.42 5.38 -13.04
N ILE A 276 -2.47 6.44 -12.23
CA ILE A 276 -2.97 6.37 -10.85
C ILE A 276 -4.44 5.92 -10.80
N PHE A 277 -5.21 6.18 -11.85
CA PHE A 277 -6.60 5.71 -11.95
C PHE A 277 -6.69 4.18 -12.05
N THR A 278 -5.70 3.51 -12.64
CA THR A 278 -5.65 2.05 -12.67
C THR A 278 -5.45 1.49 -11.26
N TYR A 279 -4.54 2.08 -10.49
CA TYR A 279 -4.35 1.76 -9.07
C TYR A 279 -5.63 1.99 -8.27
N LEU A 280 -6.27 3.16 -8.43
CA LEU A 280 -7.48 3.51 -7.70
C LEU A 280 -8.65 2.56 -8.02
N LYS A 281 -8.82 2.17 -9.29
CA LYS A 281 -9.81 1.16 -9.68
C LYS A 281 -9.54 -0.18 -9.00
N GLY A 282 -8.28 -0.62 -8.95
CA GLY A 282 -7.88 -1.82 -8.22
C GLY A 282 -8.25 -1.75 -6.74
N LYS A 283 -7.94 -0.64 -6.08
CA LYS A 283 -8.27 -0.41 -4.66
C LYS A 283 -9.77 -0.40 -4.37
N LEU A 284 -10.58 0.23 -5.24
CA LEU A 284 -12.04 0.25 -5.09
C LEU A 284 -12.64 -1.15 -5.26
N VAL A 285 -12.20 -1.91 -6.26
CA VAL A 285 -12.62 -3.30 -6.45
C VAL A 285 -12.19 -4.14 -5.26
N ASN A 286 -10.96 -3.99 -4.79
CA ASN A 286 -10.45 -4.72 -3.63
C ASN A 286 -11.25 -4.45 -2.36
N ALA A 287 -11.58 -3.18 -2.08
CA ALA A 287 -12.41 -2.81 -0.95
C ALA A 287 -13.82 -3.40 -1.06
N ALA A 288 -14.43 -3.37 -2.25
CA ALA A 288 -15.74 -3.96 -2.49
C ALA A 288 -15.72 -5.49 -2.28
N VAL A 289 -14.73 -6.19 -2.84
CA VAL A 289 -14.55 -7.64 -2.66
C VAL A 289 -14.31 -7.97 -1.18
N ALA A 290 -13.48 -7.21 -0.48
CA ALA A 290 -13.23 -7.40 0.95
C ALA A 290 -14.51 -7.25 1.77
N GLY A 291 -15.32 -6.20 1.50
CA GLY A 291 -16.61 -6.00 2.15
C GLY A 291 -17.60 -7.13 1.90
N LEU A 292 -17.69 -7.64 0.67
CA LEU A 292 -18.53 -8.79 0.34
C LEU A 292 -18.07 -10.06 1.07
N LEU A 293 -16.75 -10.30 1.17
CA LEU A 293 -16.20 -11.42 1.92
C LEU A 293 -16.47 -11.29 3.42
N CYS A 294 -16.37 -10.08 4.00
CA CYS A 294 -16.76 -9.84 5.40
C CYS A 294 -18.22 -10.22 5.64
N LEU A 295 -19.14 -9.72 4.80
CA LEU A 295 -20.57 -10.01 4.93
C LEU A 295 -20.85 -11.52 4.79
N PHE A 296 -20.20 -12.18 3.83
CA PHE A 296 -20.33 -13.63 3.67
C PHE A 296 -19.91 -14.39 4.93
N VAL A 297 -18.75 -14.05 5.50
CA VAL A 297 -18.24 -14.70 6.71
C VAL A 297 -19.18 -14.47 7.90
N PHE A 298 -19.69 -13.25 8.07
CA PHE A 298 -20.64 -12.92 9.15
C PHE A 298 -22.03 -13.53 8.96
N VAL A 299 -22.45 -13.88 7.75
CA VAL A 299 -23.75 -14.54 7.52
C VAL A 299 -23.65 -16.06 7.71
N VAL A 300 -22.50 -16.65 7.40
CA VAL A 300 -22.33 -18.11 7.38
C VAL A 300 -21.79 -18.67 8.69
N PHE A 301 -20.93 -17.93 9.40
CA PHE A 301 -20.17 -18.46 10.53
C PHE A 301 -20.43 -17.79 11.88
N ILE A 302 -21.14 -16.65 11.91
CA ILE A 302 -21.40 -15.85 13.13
C ILE A 302 -22.89 -15.56 13.21
#